data_AF-A0A1B9B2T4-F1
#
_entry.id   AF-A0A1B9B2T4-F1
#
_cell.length_a   1.000
_cell.length_b   1.000
_cell.length_c   1.000
_cell.angle_alpha   90.00
_cell.angle_beta   90.00
_cell.angle_gamma   90.00
#
_symmetry.space_group_name_H-M   'P 1'
#
loop_
_entity.id
_entity.type
_entity.pdbx_description
1 polymer ?
#
loop_
_entity_poly.entity_id
_entity_poly.type
_entity_poly.pdbx_seq_one_letter_code
_entity_poly.pdbx_strand_id
1 'polypeptide(L)'
;MLKTLINKLLSNTAPPQEKQKPISTNEIEAIVEAKIKEHAETNATGQQNPVNSEDYSLTDKQIQYFISLTTKFNCELTTDPANLTLKDLNKMIAYNRFKNKGILINLEKKGVIKTKK
;
A
#
# COMPACT_ATOMS: atom_id res chain seq x y z
N MET A 1 25.35 -34.89 30.15
CA MET A 1 24.41 -33.84 30.61
C MET A 1 23.32 -33.47 29.58
N LEU A 2 23.32 -34.00 28.34
CA LEU A 2 22.20 -33.77 27.40
C LEU A 2 20.93 -34.60 27.68
N LYS A 3 21.05 -35.79 28.28
CA LYS A 3 19.89 -36.66 28.57
C LYS A 3 18.93 -36.03 29.60
N THR A 4 19.46 -35.23 30.52
CA THR A 4 18.70 -34.52 31.55
C THR A 4 17.88 -33.36 31.00
N LEU A 5 18.33 -32.73 29.89
CA LEU A 5 17.57 -31.68 29.20
C LEU A 5 16.40 -32.27 28.39
N ILE A 6 16.61 -33.43 27.76
CA ILE A 6 15.58 -34.09 26.93
C ILE A 6 14.41 -34.60 27.78
N ASN A 7 14.68 -35.20 28.96
CA ASN A 7 13.61 -35.63 29.88
C ASN A 7 12.81 -34.46 30.49
N LYS A 8 13.36 -33.25 30.49
CA LYS A 8 12.68 -32.03 30.96
C LYS A 8 11.84 -31.35 29.85
N LEU A 9 12.10 -31.66 28.57
CA LEU A 9 11.24 -31.24 27.45
C LEU A 9 10.08 -32.20 27.18
N LEU A 10 10.20 -33.48 27.56
CA LEU A 10 9.17 -34.51 27.31
C LEU A 10 8.17 -34.66 28.46
N SER A 11 8.43 -34.09 29.63
CA SER A 11 7.45 -34.02 30.73
C SER A 11 6.55 -32.79 30.58
N ASN A 12 5.85 -32.72 29.44
CA ASN A 12 4.76 -31.77 29.29
C ASN A 12 3.59 -32.27 30.13
N THR A 13 3.33 -31.55 31.21
CA THR A 13 2.21 -31.74 32.12
C THR A 13 0.94 -31.63 31.28
N ALA A 14 0.17 -32.72 31.18
CA ALA A 14 -1.13 -32.68 30.54
C ALA A 14 -2.00 -31.64 31.25
N PRO A 15 -2.54 -30.62 30.55
CA PRO A 15 -3.53 -29.76 31.17
C PRO A 15 -4.77 -30.61 31.50
N PRO A 16 -5.48 -30.32 32.60
CA PRO A 16 -6.73 -30.98 32.92
C PRO A 16 -7.66 -30.92 31.72
N GLN A 17 -8.26 -32.06 31.37
CA GLN A 17 -9.33 -32.16 30.38
C GLN A 17 -10.49 -31.26 30.82
N GLU A 18 -10.55 -30.04 30.29
CA GLU A 18 -11.73 -29.20 30.43
C GLU A 18 -12.90 -29.89 29.73
N LYS A 19 -13.94 -30.18 30.51
CA LYS A 19 -15.19 -30.76 30.03
C LYS A 19 -15.71 -29.89 28.88
N GLN A 20 -15.69 -30.43 27.68
CA GLN A 20 -16.31 -29.82 26.51
C GLN A 20 -17.81 -29.64 26.81
N LYS A 21 -18.22 -28.42 27.14
CA LYS A 21 -19.63 -28.06 27.10
C LYS A 21 -20.08 -28.19 25.64
N PRO A 22 -21.22 -28.84 25.36
CA PRO A 22 -21.75 -28.87 24.00
C PRO A 22 -22.05 -27.43 23.60
N ILE A 23 -21.23 -26.88 22.69
CA ILE A 23 -21.43 -25.54 22.15
C ILE A 23 -22.75 -25.60 21.38
N SER A 24 -23.75 -24.87 21.87
CA SER A 24 -25.07 -24.81 21.23
C SER A 24 -24.95 -24.07 19.90
N THR A 25 -25.63 -24.56 18.86
CA THR A 25 -25.64 -23.93 17.52
C THR A 25 -25.99 -22.44 17.57
N ASN A 26 -26.84 -22.06 18.53
CA ASN A 26 -27.25 -20.67 18.74
C ASN A 26 -26.09 -19.76 19.15
N GLU A 27 -25.11 -20.26 19.91
CA GLU A 27 -23.93 -19.47 20.29
C GLU A 27 -22.99 -19.28 19.09
N ILE A 28 -22.90 -20.28 18.21
CA ILE A 28 -22.11 -20.19 16.97
C ILE A 28 -22.72 -19.17 16.01
N GLU A 29 -24.04 -19.24 15.81
CA GLU A 29 -24.76 -18.30 14.96
C GLU A 29 -24.63 -16.87 15.47
N ALA A 30 -24.75 -16.64 16.78
CA ALA A 30 -24.56 -15.33 17.37
C ALA A 30 -23.12 -14.79 17.18
N ILE A 31 -22.10 -15.65 17.31
CA ILE A 31 -20.70 -15.27 17.07
C ILE A 31 -20.46 -14.94 15.59
N VAL A 32 -21.03 -15.73 14.68
CA VAL A 32 -20.91 -15.50 13.23
C VAL A 32 -21.61 -14.20 12.84
N GLU A 33 -22.82 -13.96 13.35
CA GLU A 33 -23.59 -12.74 13.07
C GLU A 33 -22.91 -11.50 13.65
N ALA A 34 -22.40 -11.57 14.89
CA ALA A 34 -21.61 -10.50 15.49
C ALA A 34 -20.36 -10.17 14.66
N LYS A 35 -19.66 -11.19 14.15
CA LYS A 35 -18.45 -11.00 13.35
C LYS A 35 -18.76 -10.46 11.95
N ILE A 36 -19.86 -10.90 11.32
CA ILE A 36 -20.33 -10.34 10.04
C ILE A 36 -20.70 -8.87 10.22
N LYS A 37 -21.36 -8.51 11.33
CA LYS A 37 -21.72 -7.13 11.65
C LYS A 37 -20.49 -6.26 11.90
N GLU A 38 -19.51 -6.75 12.65
CA GLU A 38 -18.23 -6.06 12.89
C GLU A 38 -17.50 -5.76 11.57
N HIS A 39 -17.44 -6.72 10.65
CA HIS A 39 -16.81 -6.54 9.33
C HIS A 39 -17.61 -5.62 8.39
N ALA A 40 -18.94 -5.56 8.52
CA ALA A 40 -19.77 -4.62 7.77
C ALA A 40 -19.55 -3.16 8.22
N GLU A 41 -19.38 -2.95 9.54
CA GLU A 41 -19.13 -1.63 10.12
C GLU A 41 -17.71 -1.12 9.79
N THR A 42 -16.71 -2.01 9.72
CA THR A 42 -15.33 -1.63 9.31
C THR A 42 -15.22 -1.22 7.84
N ASN A 43 -16.03 -1.82 6.95
CA ASN A 43 -16.03 -1.46 5.53
C ASN A 43 -16.78 -0.15 5.23
N ALA A 44 -17.74 0.25 6.08
CA ALA A 44 -18.44 1.53 5.96
C ALA A 44 -17.59 2.72 6.45
N THR A 45 -16.61 2.45 7.33
CA THR A 45 -15.59 3.40 7.77
C THR A 45 -14.25 3.18 7.07
N GLY A 46 -14.31 2.82 5.79
CA GLY A 46 -13.20 3.07 4.88
C GLY A 46 -12.87 4.55 4.97
N GLN A 47 -11.83 4.86 5.74
CA GLN A 47 -11.32 6.21 5.98
C GLN A 47 -11.07 6.86 4.62
N GLN A 48 -12.06 7.60 4.15
CA GLN A 48 -11.82 8.72 3.27
C GLN A 48 -11.07 9.71 4.15
N ASN A 49 -9.75 9.54 4.23
CA ASN A 49 -8.89 10.63 4.63
C ASN A 49 -9.35 11.82 3.79
N PRO A 50 -9.76 12.94 4.40
CA PRO A 50 -10.00 14.14 3.62
C PRO A 50 -8.71 14.34 2.83
N VAL A 51 -8.83 14.29 1.50
CA VAL A 51 -7.76 14.66 0.59
C VAL A 51 -7.48 16.10 0.96
N ASN A 52 -6.52 16.31 1.87
CA ASN A 52 -5.96 17.62 2.12
C ASN A 52 -5.45 18.05 0.76
N SER A 53 -6.21 18.95 0.15
CA SER A 53 -5.92 19.66 -1.08
C SER A 53 -4.79 20.66 -0.84
N GLU A 54 -3.75 20.21 -0.13
CA GLU A 54 -2.50 20.93 0.03
C GLU A 54 -1.74 20.74 -1.27
N ASP A 55 -1.85 21.74 -2.14
CA ASP A 55 -0.99 22.06 -3.28
C ASP A 55 -0.31 20.85 -3.93
N TYR A 56 -1.12 20.12 -4.71
CA TYR A 56 -0.57 19.13 -5.64
C TYR A 56 0.26 19.76 -6.75
N SER A 57 0.18 21.08 -6.96
CA SER A 57 0.90 21.83 -7.98
C SER A 57 2.39 21.96 -7.65
N LEU A 58 3.23 21.94 -8.69
CA LEU A 58 4.67 22.13 -8.54
C LEU A 58 5.04 23.61 -8.41
N THR A 59 6.04 23.90 -7.58
CA THR A 59 6.77 25.19 -7.63
C THR A 59 7.56 25.32 -8.94
N ASP A 60 7.92 26.53 -9.34
CA ASP A 60 8.73 26.77 -10.55
C ASP A 60 10.02 25.94 -10.57
N LYS A 61 10.73 25.87 -9.44
CA LYS A 61 11.96 25.06 -9.33
C LYS A 61 11.69 23.58 -9.57
N GLN A 62 10.57 23.07 -9.09
CA GLN A 62 10.16 21.68 -9.29
C GLN A 62 9.73 21.41 -10.74
N ILE A 63 9.04 22.36 -11.39
CA ILE A 63 8.71 22.31 -12.82
C ILE A 63 9.99 22.25 -13.65
N GLN A 64 10.94 23.16 -13.40
CA GLN A 64 12.23 23.18 -14.09
C GLN A 64 13.00 21.87 -13.89
N TYR A 65 12.95 21.31 -12.69
CA TYR A 65 13.57 20.02 -12.44
C TYR A 65 12.87 18.89 -13.19
N PHE A 66 11.53 18.86 -13.24
CA PHE A 66 10.77 17.91 -14.06
C PHE A 66 11.20 17.99 -15.54
N ILE A 67 11.25 19.20 -16.10
CA ILE A 67 11.65 19.44 -17.49
C ILE A 67 13.08 18.94 -17.72
N SER A 68 14.01 19.22 -16.81
CA SER A 68 15.39 18.72 -16.91
C SER A 68 15.46 17.19 -16.98
N LEU A 69 14.58 16.49 -16.26
CA LEU A 69 14.50 15.03 -16.29
C LEU A 69 13.91 14.54 -17.62
N THR A 70 12.91 15.22 -18.17
CA THR A 70 12.36 14.86 -19.50
C THR A 70 13.43 14.96 -20.59
N THR A 71 14.22 16.03 -20.60
CA THR A 71 15.36 16.19 -21.51
C THR A 71 16.40 15.08 -21.30
N LYS A 72 16.76 14.80 -20.05
CA LYS A 72 17.72 13.72 -19.70
C LYS A 72 17.28 12.35 -20.21
N PHE A 73 15.98 12.09 -20.27
CA PHE A 73 15.42 10.79 -20.66
C PHE A 73 14.86 10.77 -22.08
N ASN A 74 15.17 11.78 -22.90
CA ASN A 74 14.67 11.90 -24.27
C ASN A 74 13.14 11.74 -24.36
N CYS A 75 12.44 12.39 -23.43
CA CYS A 75 10.98 12.46 -23.38
C CYS A 75 10.52 13.88 -23.68
N GLU A 76 9.27 14.03 -24.11
CA GLU A 76 8.61 15.31 -24.32
C GLU A 76 7.50 15.48 -23.30
N LEU A 77 7.35 16.68 -22.75
CA LEU A 77 6.21 17.03 -21.92
C LEU A 77 4.97 17.22 -22.82
N THR A 78 3.86 16.57 -22.48
CA THR A 78 2.60 16.64 -23.26
C THR A 78 1.47 17.34 -22.53
N THR A 79 1.66 17.66 -21.25
CA THR A 79 0.75 18.47 -20.45
C THR A 79 1.30 19.88 -20.27
N ASP A 80 0.42 20.85 -20.03
CA ASP A 80 0.83 22.16 -19.53
C ASP A 80 1.64 21.99 -18.22
N PRO A 81 2.83 22.60 -18.09
CA PRO A 81 3.60 22.62 -16.85
C PRO A 81 2.80 23.02 -15.60
N ALA A 82 1.82 23.93 -15.72
CA ALA A 82 0.98 24.37 -14.61
C ALA A 82 0.08 23.24 -14.04
N ASN A 83 -0.17 22.19 -14.83
CA ASN A 83 -0.95 21.03 -14.43
C ASN A 83 -0.09 19.88 -13.87
N LEU A 84 1.24 20.05 -13.81
CA LEU A 84 2.12 19.04 -13.25
C LEU A 84 1.87 18.89 -11.76
N THR A 85 1.86 17.63 -11.32
CA THR A 85 1.67 17.32 -9.92
C THR A 85 2.95 16.84 -9.23
N LEU A 86 3.02 16.99 -7.92
CA LEU A 86 4.08 16.40 -7.10
C LEU A 86 4.20 14.89 -7.32
N LYS A 87 3.08 14.20 -7.55
CA LYS A 87 3.05 12.77 -7.86
C LYS A 87 3.74 12.45 -9.18
N ASP A 88 3.59 13.30 -10.20
CA ASP A 88 4.25 13.11 -11.48
C ASP A 88 5.76 13.35 -11.37
N LEU A 89 6.19 14.38 -10.63
CA LEU A 89 7.60 14.62 -10.33
C LEU A 89 8.23 13.46 -9.56
N ASN A 90 7.56 12.98 -8.51
CA ASN A 90 8.06 11.85 -7.72
C ASN A 90 8.25 10.59 -8.58
N LYS A 91 7.37 10.35 -9.56
CA LYS A 91 7.57 9.28 -10.55
C LYS A 91 8.82 9.53 -11.38
N MET A 92 9.06 10.73 -11.88
CA MET A 92 10.28 11.05 -12.62
C MET A 92 11.56 10.89 -11.81
N ILE A 93 11.55 11.28 -10.54
CA ILE A 93 12.66 11.05 -9.62
C ILE A 93 12.88 9.55 -9.40
N ALA A 94 11.80 8.78 -9.19
CA ALA A 94 11.87 7.34 -9.00
C ALA A 94 12.42 6.64 -10.25
N TYR A 95 12.03 7.04 -11.46
CA TYR A 95 12.63 6.53 -12.69
C TYR A 95 14.12 6.87 -12.78
N ASN A 96 14.52 8.10 -12.45
CA ASN A 96 15.93 8.49 -12.44
C ASN A 96 16.78 7.57 -11.54
N ARG A 97 16.25 7.17 -10.38
CA ARG A 97 16.92 6.32 -9.39
C ARG A 97 16.89 4.83 -9.74
N PHE A 98 15.72 4.29 -10.09
CA PHE A 98 15.50 2.84 -10.19
C PHE A 98 15.43 2.32 -11.63
N LYS A 99 15.34 3.19 -12.64
CA LYS A 99 15.25 2.84 -14.07
C LYS A 99 14.10 1.90 -14.43
N ASN A 100 13.03 1.89 -13.62
CA ASN A 100 11.84 1.08 -13.89
C ASN A 100 11.04 1.67 -15.08
N LYS A 101 11.08 1.02 -16.23
CA LYS A 101 10.38 1.43 -17.46
C LYS A 101 8.87 1.56 -17.29
N GLY A 102 8.26 0.79 -16.39
CA GLY A 102 6.83 0.88 -16.09
C GLY A 102 6.39 2.26 -15.60
N ILE A 103 7.32 3.03 -15.01
CA ILE A 103 7.07 4.41 -14.59
C ILE A 103 6.87 5.33 -15.79
N LEU A 104 7.74 5.23 -16.80
CA LEU A 104 7.60 6.02 -18.04
C LEU A 104 6.30 5.67 -18.76
N ILE A 105 5.99 4.37 -18.88
CA ILE A 105 4.73 3.90 -19.48
C ILE A 105 3.52 4.46 -18.72
N ASN A 106 3.57 4.52 -17.39
CA ASN A 106 2.46 5.06 -16.61
C ASN A 106 2.27 6.57 -16.82
N LEU A 107 3.36 7.34 -16.90
CA LEU A 107 3.30 8.77 -17.17
C LEU A 107 2.84 9.06 -18.60
N GLU A 108 3.24 8.23 -19.55
CA GLU A 108 2.79 8.29 -20.95
C GLU A 108 1.29 7.96 -21.08
N LYS A 109 0.82 6.90 -20.42
CA LYS A 109 -0.62 6.58 -20.34
C LYS A 109 -1.45 7.66 -19.69
N LYS A 110 -0.88 8.43 -18.75
CA LYS A 110 -1.54 9.59 -18.12
C LYS A 110 -1.50 10.85 -19.01
N GLY A 111 -0.77 10.83 -20.13
CA GLY A 111 -0.60 11.98 -21.00
C GLY A 111 0.28 13.09 -20.41
N VAL A 112 1.15 12.74 -19.45
CA VAL A 112 2.10 13.71 -18.86
C VAL A 112 3.32 13.88 -19.75
N ILE A 113 3.85 12.76 -20.27
CA ILE A 113 5.00 12.76 -21.17
C ILE A 113 4.73 11.89 -22.39
N LYS A 114 5.56 12.05 -23.42
CA LYS A 114 5.69 11.12 -24.55
C LYS A 114 7.13 10.71 -24.69
N THR A 115 7.38 9.41 -24.83
CA THR A 115 8.73 8.92 -25.11
C THR A 115 9.08 9.17 -26.58
N LYS A 116 10.24 9.76 -26.86
CA LYS A 116 10.72 9.84 -28.24
C LYS A 116 11.21 8.45 -28.64
N LYS A 117 10.66 7.93 -29.73
CA LYS A 117 11.11 6.67 -30.35
C LYS A 117 12.38 6.88 -31.14
#